data_AF-A0A4Z0AEJ2-F1
#
_entry.id   AF-A0A4Z0AEJ2-F1
#
_cell.length_a   1.000
_cell.length_b   1.000
_cell.length_c   1.000
_cell.angle_alpha   90.00
_cell.angle_beta   90.00
_cell.angle_gamma   90.00
#
_symmetry.space_group_name_H-M   'P 1'
#
loop_
_entity.id
_entity.type
_entity.pdbx_description
1 polymer ?
#
loop_
_entity_poly.entity_id
_entity_poly.type
_entity_poly.pdbx_seq_one_letter_code
_entity_poly.pdbx_strand_id
1 'polypeptide(L)'
;MFAKLVAVSLLTLASGQLLAAECAVTVDSTDQMSFNTKEITIDKSCKSFTVNLEHSGNLPKNVMGHNWVLTKSADMAGVATDGMAAGIDK
;
A
#
# COMPACT_ATOMS: atom_id res chain seq x y z
N MET A 1 -8.48 -49.71 0.67
CA MET A 1 -7.35 -48.86 0.21
C MET A 1 -7.82 -47.65 -0.60
N PHE A 2 -8.94 -47.72 -1.33
CA PHE A 2 -9.52 -46.59 -2.07
C PHE A 2 -10.03 -45.42 -1.20
N ALA A 3 -10.55 -45.67 0.00
CA ALA A 3 -11.05 -44.61 0.89
C ALA A 3 -9.95 -43.67 1.45
N LYS A 4 -8.69 -44.13 1.52
CA LYS A 4 -7.56 -43.32 2.00
C LYS A 4 -6.99 -42.39 0.93
N LEU A 5 -7.20 -42.70 -0.36
CA LEU A 5 -6.74 -41.88 -1.48
C LEU A 5 -7.63 -40.65 -1.70
N VAL A 6 -8.94 -40.78 -1.47
CA VAL A 6 -9.89 -39.66 -1.62
C VAL A 6 -9.67 -38.58 -0.56
N ALA A 7 -9.33 -38.97 0.68
CA ALA A 7 -9.09 -38.01 1.77
C ALA A 7 -7.85 -37.14 1.54
N VAL A 8 -6.80 -37.66 0.88
CA VAL A 8 -5.56 -36.91 0.59
C VAL A 8 -5.76 -35.90 -0.55
N SER A 9 -6.62 -36.20 -1.53
CA SER A 9 -6.94 -35.29 -2.64
C SER A 9 -7.81 -34.09 -2.24
N LEU A 10 -8.56 -34.19 -1.15
CA LEU A 10 -9.40 -33.07 -0.66
C LEU A 10 -8.62 -32.06 0.19
N LEU A 11 -7.49 -32.44 0.79
CA LEU A 11 -6.66 -31.53 1.59
C LEU A 11 -5.76 -30.62 0.75
N THR A 12 -5.48 -30.95 -0.52
CA THR A 12 -4.62 -30.11 -1.38
C THR A 12 -5.36 -28.97 -2.08
N LEU A 13 -6.70 -29.03 -2.18
CA LEU A 13 -7.50 -27.96 -2.79
C LEU A 13 -7.82 -26.80 -1.84
N ALA A 14 -7.67 -26.99 -0.52
CA ALA A 14 -7.98 -25.96 0.48
C ALA A 14 -6.83 -24.94 0.68
N SER A 15 -5.62 -25.24 0.21
CA SER A 15 -4.44 -24.38 0.40
C SER A 15 -4.27 -23.29 -0.67
N GLY A 16 -5.10 -23.29 -1.72
CA GLY A 16 -4.94 -22.42 -2.89
C GLY A 16 -5.52 -21.00 -2.75
N GLN A 17 -6.25 -20.70 -1.66
CA GLN A 17 -6.95 -19.41 -1.52
C GLN A 17 -6.18 -18.35 -0.72
N LEU A 18 -4.97 -18.66 -0.22
CA LEU A 18 -4.17 -17.71 0.57
C LEU A 18 -3.00 -17.06 -0.19
N LEU A 19 -2.84 -17.34 -1.49
CA LEU A 19 -1.78 -16.75 -2.33
C LEU A 19 -2.32 -15.71 -3.33
N ALA A 20 -3.44 -15.07 -3.02
CA ALA A 20 -3.78 -13.84 -3.72
C ALA A 20 -2.77 -12.79 -3.25
N ALA A 21 -1.90 -12.32 -4.15
CA ALA A 21 -1.10 -11.13 -3.89
C ALA A 21 -2.07 -10.02 -3.48
N GLU A 22 -1.90 -9.49 -2.28
CA GLU A 22 -2.70 -8.36 -1.83
C GLU A 22 -2.32 -7.16 -2.69
N CYS A 23 -3.18 -6.82 -3.65
CA CYS A 23 -3.02 -5.65 -4.50
C CYS A 23 -3.41 -4.36 -3.75
N ALA A 24 -3.03 -4.29 -2.48
CA ALA A 24 -3.23 -3.14 -1.62
C ALA A 24 -2.12 -3.07 -0.57
N VAL A 25 -1.84 -1.86 -0.09
CA VAL A 25 -0.98 -1.62 1.07
C VAL A 25 -1.58 -0.51 1.92
N THR A 26 -1.44 -0.64 3.24
CA THR A 26 -1.71 0.46 4.16
C THR A 26 -0.40 1.11 4.57
N VAL A 27 -0.29 2.42 4.32
CA VAL A 27 0.82 3.27 4.73
C VAL A 27 0.32 4.16 5.86
N ASP A 28 0.99 4.11 6.99
CA ASP A 28 0.70 5.01 8.11
C ASP A 28 1.70 6.17 8.14
N SER A 29 1.20 7.36 8.46
CA SER A 29 1.96 8.59 8.58
C SER A 29 1.82 9.18 9.98
N THR A 30 2.91 9.74 10.53
CA THR A 30 2.96 10.14 11.94
C THR A 30 3.22 11.64 12.14
N ASP A 31 2.99 12.13 13.36
CA ASP A 31 3.37 13.51 13.76
C ASP A 31 4.89 13.76 13.73
N GLN A 32 5.71 12.73 13.53
CA GLN A 32 7.17 12.80 13.45
C GLN A 32 7.68 12.86 12.00
N MET A 33 6.78 13.14 11.04
CA MET A 33 7.10 13.30 9.62
C MET A 33 7.72 12.03 9.01
N SER A 34 7.15 10.88 9.34
CA SER A 34 7.61 9.57 8.88
C SER A 34 6.45 8.72 8.36
N PHE A 35 6.76 7.89 7.38
CA PHE A 35 5.93 6.73 7.01
C PHE A 35 6.44 5.47 7.71
N ASN A 36 5.53 4.53 7.99
CA ASN A 36 5.87 3.23 8.58
C ASN A 36 6.67 2.31 7.63
N THR A 37 6.61 2.56 6.31
CA THR A 37 7.37 1.84 5.29
C THR A 37 8.21 2.77 4.42
N LYS A 38 9.27 2.23 3.82
CA LYS A 38 10.17 2.92 2.88
C LYS A 38 10.12 2.35 1.46
N GLU A 39 9.44 1.22 1.28
CA GLU A 39 9.36 0.50 0.02
C GLU A 39 7.98 -0.15 -0.13
N ILE A 40 7.43 -0.10 -1.35
CA ILE A 40 6.19 -0.78 -1.73
C ILE A 40 6.51 -1.58 -2.98
N THR A 41 6.45 -2.91 -2.88
CA THR A 41 6.64 -3.82 -4.01
C THR A 41 5.28 -4.29 -4.48
N ILE A 42 4.97 -4.01 -5.74
CA ILE A 42 3.70 -4.37 -6.37
C ILE A 42 3.91 -5.61 -7.24
N ASP A 43 3.11 -6.64 -7.01
CA ASP A 43 3.15 -7.84 -7.84
C ASP A 43 2.65 -7.53 -9.27
N LYS A 44 3.33 -8.08 -10.27
CA LYS A 44 3.00 -7.83 -11.69
C LYS A 44 1.64 -8.37 -12.12
N SER A 45 1.05 -9.29 -11.36
CA SER A 45 -0.31 -9.81 -11.59
C SER A 45 -1.40 -8.80 -11.21
N CYS A 46 -1.09 -7.78 -10.40
CA CYS A 46 -2.03 -6.74 -10.02
C CYS A 46 -2.37 -5.83 -11.21
N LYS A 47 -3.63 -5.89 -11.66
CA LYS A 47 -4.16 -4.97 -12.69
C LYS A 47 -4.44 -3.57 -12.14
N SER A 48 -4.73 -3.49 -10.85
CA SER A 48 -4.96 -2.27 -10.10
C SER A 48 -4.38 -2.49 -8.72
N PHE A 49 -3.84 -1.43 -8.12
CA PHE A 49 -3.23 -1.48 -6.80
C PHE A 49 -3.74 -0.32 -5.96
N THR A 50 -4.10 -0.59 -4.71
CA THR A 50 -4.67 0.41 -3.80
C THR A 50 -3.66 0.80 -2.73
N VAL A 51 -3.46 2.11 -2.53
CA VAL A 51 -2.71 2.62 -1.38
C VAL A 51 -3.71 3.24 -0.42
N ASN A 52 -3.83 2.67 0.77
CA ASN A 52 -4.59 3.25 1.87
C ASN A 52 -3.62 4.07 2.72
N LEU A 53 -3.82 5.39 2.78
CA LEU A 53 -3.03 6.27 3.64
C LEU A 53 -3.79 6.54 4.93
N GLU A 54 -3.14 6.30 6.06
CA GLU A 54 -3.62 6.61 7.40
C GLU A 54 -2.71 7.65 8.07
N HIS A 55 -3.25 8.32 9.08
CA HIS A 55 -2.50 9.26 9.93
C HIS A 55 -2.78 8.92 11.39
N SER A 56 -1.77 8.36 12.06
CA SER A 56 -1.84 7.91 13.46
C SER A 56 -1.46 9.01 14.47
N GLY A 57 -1.12 10.20 13.99
CA GLY A 57 -0.87 11.37 14.82
C GLY A 57 -2.14 12.08 15.28
N ASN A 58 -1.96 13.16 16.04
CA ASN A 58 -3.05 13.97 16.59
C ASN A 58 -3.05 15.42 16.06
N LEU A 59 -2.03 15.80 15.27
CA LEU A 59 -1.95 17.15 14.71
C LEU A 59 -2.89 17.31 13.51
N PRO A 60 -3.52 18.48 13.34
CA PRO A 60 -4.44 18.72 12.24
C PRO A 60 -3.71 18.84 10.90
N LYS A 61 -4.43 18.61 9.79
CA LYS A 61 -3.88 18.60 8.43
C LYS A 61 -3.10 19.87 8.05
N ASN A 62 -3.50 21.02 8.57
CA ASN A 62 -2.87 22.31 8.26
C ASN A 62 -1.57 22.53 9.01
N VAL A 63 -1.21 21.64 9.93
CA VAL A 63 0.03 21.66 10.69
C VAL A 63 0.93 20.48 10.34
N MET A 64 0.36 19.27 10.22
CA MET A 64 1.11 18.03 9.94
C MET A 64 0.32 17.07 9.05
N GLY A 65 -0.27 17.60 7.97
CA GLY A 65 -0.96 16.77 6.97
C GLY A 65 0.04 16.02 6.08
N HIS A 66 -0.28 14.76 5.79
CA HIS A 66 0.48 13.94 4.87
C HIS A 66 -0.39 13.54 3.69
N ASN A 67 0.23 13.39 2.52
CA ASN A 67 -0.37 12.77 1.35
C ASN A 67 0.55 11.64 0.87
N TRP A 68 0.10 10.88 -0.13
CA TRP A 68 0.92 9.90 -0.82
C TRP A 68 0.86 10.19 -2.32
N VAL A 69 2.02 10.38 -2.94
CA VAL A 69 2.12 10.78 -4.34
C VAL A 69 3.13 9.87 -5.05
N LEU A 70 2.70 9.24 -6.14
CA LEU A 70 3.55 8.41 -6.99
C LEU A 70 4.09 9.21 -8.17
N THR A 71 5.40 9.14 -8.38
CA THR A 71 6.09 9.76 -9.52
C THR A 71 7.14 8.81 -10.07
N LYS A 72 7.72 9.13 -11.24
CA LYS A 72 9.02 8.56 -11.61
C LYS A 72 10.09 9.24 -10.74
N SER A 73 11.18 8.54 -10.43
CA SER A 73 12.25 9.08 -9.60
C SER A 73 12.83 10.39 -10.11
N ALA A 74 12.91 10.58 -11.43
CA ALA A 74 13.40 11.82 -12.05
C ALA A 74 12.47 13.03 -11.86
N ASP A 75 11.17 12.79 -11.66
CA ASP A 75 10.15 13.84 -11.59
C ASP A 75 9.86 14.29 -10.14
N MET A 76 10.34 13.53 -9.15
CA MET A 76 10.03 13.72 -7.73
C MET A 76 10.24 15.16 -7.24
N ALA A 77 11.42 15.74 -7.51
CA ALA A 77 11.77 17.07 -7.02
C ALA A 77 10.90 18.18 -7.65
N GLY A 78 10.57 18.04 -8.93
CA GLY A 78 9.70 18.99 -9.65
C GLY A 78 8.28 18.95 -9.09
N VAL A 79 7.69 17.75 -9.00
CA VAL A 79 6.34 17.57 -8.45
C VAL A 79 6.23 18.07 -7.02
N ALA A 80 7.24 17.81 -6.17
CA ALA A 80 7.26 18.32 -4.80
C ALA A 80 7.31 19.86 -4.75
N THR A 81 8.13 20.49 -5.61
CA THR A 81 8.25 21.95 -5.68
C THR A 81 6.95 22.60 -6.14
N ASP A 82 6.35 22.10 -7.21
CA ASP A 82 5.08 22.61 -7.74
C ASP A 82 3.93 22.38 -6.76
N GLY A 83 3.92 21.21 -6.09
CA GLY A 83 2.93 20.88 -5.06
C GLY A 83 2.98 21.83 -3.85
N MET A 84 4.18 22.21 -3.39
CA MET A 84 4.33 23.22 -2.34
C MET A 84 3.80 24.59 -2.80
N ALA A 85 4.04 24.97 -4.05
CA ALA A 85 3.57 26.25 -4.61
C ALA A 85 2.04 26.30 -4.80
N ALA A 86 1.39 25.15 -5.01
CA ALA A 86 -0.07 25.07 -5.15
C ALA A 86 -0.84 25.40 -3.86
N GLY A 87 -0.23 25.19 -2.70
CA GLY A 87 -0.83 25.46 -1.38
C GLY A 87 -1.83 24.41 -0.91
N ILE A 88 -2.30 24.56 0.33
CA ILE A 88 -3.09 23.53 1.05
C ILE A 88 -4.60 23.54 0.71
N ASP A 89 -5.10 24.62 0.12
CA ASP A 89 -6.52 24.82 -0.17
C ASP A 89 -6.93 24.33 -1.58
N LYS A 90 -6.03 23.64 -2.27
CA LYS A 90 -6.27 23.04 -3.58
C LYS A 90 -6.60 21.55 -3.47
#